data_AF-A0A497QQV1-F1
#
_entry.id   AF-A0A497QQV1-F1
#
_cell.length_a   1.000
_cell.length_b   1.000
_cell.length_c   1.000
_cell.angle_alpha   90.00
_cell.angle_beta   90.00
_cell.angle_gamma   90.00
#
_symmetry.space_group_name_H-M   'P 1'
#
loop_
_entity.id
_entity.type
_entity.pdbx_description
1 polymer ?
#
loop_
_entity_poly.entity_id
_entity_poly.type
_entity_poly.pdbx_seq_one_letter_code
_entity_poly.pdbx_strand_id
1 'polypeptide(L)'
;MVEVGTHVLKIDGPVTRETIKNYAKASGDHNPIHVDDDFASKVGLNGVIAHGMLSFGYGAHHLNDFAEECNGQLINLGCEMRGMVRPGDWILTHITVKAINDDILEIEMIQNSKMPLKLEKDGKQIETFEALEKGWVSEKEQDLIKTEETENGTLTYREALVNKGWGKIRI
;
A
#
# COMPACT_ATOMS: atom_id res chain seq x y z
N MET A 1 18.03 7.27 18.74
CA MET A 1 17.27 8.46 19.19
C MET A 1 16.45 8.92 18.01
N VAL A 2 15.15 9.16 18.20
CA VAL A 2 14.30 9.75 17.16
C VAL A 2 14.57 11.25 17.07
N GLU A 3 14.70 11.73 15.86
CA GLU A 3 14.81 13.16 15.53
C GLU A 3 13.89 13.54 14.38
N VAL A 4 13.64 14.84 14.20
CA VAL A 4 12.91 15.36 13.04
C VAL A 4 13.63 14.94 11.76
N GLY A 5 12.89 14.34 10.82
CA GLY A 5 13.43 13.76 9.60
C GLY A 5 13.74 12.27 9.69
N THR A 6 13.62 11.64 10.87
CA THR A 6 13.69 10.17 10.98
C THR A 6 12.67 9.55 10.04
N HIS A 7 13.14 8.66 9.16
CA HIS A 7 12.35 8.02 8.13
C HIS A 7 12.51 6.50 8.21
N VAL A 8 11.40 5.79 8.12
CA VAL A 8 11.38 4.33 7.98
C VAL A 8 10.44 3.92 6.83
N LEU A 9 10.84 2.87 6.11
CA LEU A 9 10.01 2.19 5.13
C LEU A 9 9.64 0.81 5.66
N LYS A 10 8.35 0.51 5.68
CA LYS A 10 7.81 -0.83 5.98
C LYS A 10 7.05 -1.32 4.74
N ILE A 11 7.13 -2.62 4.47
CA ILE A 11 6.58 -3.21 3.24
C ILE A 11 5.67 -4.37 3.63
N ASP A 12 4.45 -4.36 3.11
CA ASP A 12 3.49 -5.45 3.24
C ASP A 12 3.16 -6.05 1.88
N GLY A 13 2.76 -7.32 1.89
CA GLY A 13 2.17 -7.98 0.73
C GLY A 13 2.97 -9.17 0.21
N PRO A 14 2.64 -9.63 -1.01
CA PRO A 14 1.61 -9.06 -1.89
C PRO A 14 0.21 -9.21 -1.28
N VAL A 15 -0.66 -8.22 -1.48
CA VAL A 15 -2.08 -8.32 -1.11
C VAL A 15 -2.73 -9.33 -2.05
N THR A 16 -3.18 -10.46 -1.53
CA THR A 16 -3.81 -11.50 -2.36
C THR A 16 -5.33 -11.44 -2.27
N ARG A 17 -6.02 -12.12 -3.19
CA ARG A 17 -7.47 -12.35 -3.09
C ARG A 17 -7.85 -13.06 -1.79
N GLU A 18 -6.97 -13.92 -1.27
CA GLU A 18 -7.13 -14.55 0.03
C GLU A 18 -7.03 -13.54 1.18
N THR A 19 -6.05 -12.62 1.14
CA THR A 19 -5.95 -11.51 2.10
C THR A 19 -7.24 -10.69 2.15
N ILE A 20 -7.78 -10.33 0.98
CA ILE A 20 -9.03 -9.55 0.85
C ILE A 20 -10.22 -10.33 1.42
N LYS A 21 -10.33 -11.63 1.09
CA LYS A 21 -11.40 -12.50 1.61
C LYS A 21 -11.31 -12.67 3.13
N ASN A 22 -10.10 -12.86 3.67
CA ASN A 22 -9.88 -12.99 5.10
C ASN A 22 -10.21 -11.67 5.84
N TYR A 23 -9.87 -10.53 5.24
CA TYR A 23 -10.25 -9.22 5.79
C TYR A 23 -11.77 -9.03 5.78
N ALA A 24 -12.46 -9.33 4.69
CA ALA A 24 -13.93 -9.26 4.61
C ALA A 24 -14.60 -10.09 5.73
N LYS A 25 -14.09 -11.30 5.97
CA LYS A 25 -14.58 -12.15 7.06
C LYS A 25 -14.33 -11.54 8.44
N ALA A 26 -13.15 -10.97 8.67
CA ALA A 26 -12.76 -10.42 9.96
C ALA A 26 -13.47 -9.08 10.28
N SER A 27 -13.60 -8.20 9.29
CA SER A 27 -14.23 -6.88 9.43
C SER A 27 -15.75 -6.92 9.33
N GLY A 28 -16.31 -7.96 8.70
CA GLY A 28 -17.72 -8.03 8.33
C GLY A 28 -18.05 -7.28 7.03
N ASP A 29 -17.10 -6.58 6.41
CA ASP A 29 -17.29 -5.87 5.16
C ASP A 29 -17.21 -6.81 3.96
N HIS A 30 -18.38 -7.27 3.53
CA HIS A 30 -18.59 -8.13 2.36
C HIS A 30 -19.08 -7.33 1.15
N ASN A 31 -18.77 -6.04 1.03
CA ASN A 31 -19.15 -5.26 -0.14
C ASN A 31 -18.66 -5.98 -1.43
N PRO A 32 -19.55 -6.26 -2.41
CA PRO A 32 -19.21 -7.06 -3.58
C PRO A 32 -18.02 -6.56 -4.41
N ILE A 33 -17.70 -5.26 -4.37
CA ILE A 33 -16.51 -4.70 -5.06
C ILE A 33 -15.18 -5.32 -4.57
N HIS A 34 -15.18 -5.96 -3.39
CA HIS A 34 -14.01 -6.61 -2.80
C HIS A 34 -13.96 -8.12 -3.05
N VAL A 35 -15.09 -8.77 -3.33
CA VAL A 35 -15.21 -10.23 -3.29
C VAL A 35 -15.79 -10.87 -4.55
N ASP A 36 -16.28 -10.06 -5.50
CA ASP A 36 -16.91 -10.50 -6.74
C ASP A 36 -16.36 -9.69 -7.94
N ASP A 37 -15.57 -10.33 -8.80
CA ASP A 37 -14.98 -9.69 -9.99
C ASP A 37 -16.03 -9.24 -11.01
N ASP A 38 -17.11 -10.01 -11.18
CA ASP A 38 -18.16 -9.68 -12.14
C ASP A 38 -18.92 -8.44 -11.66
N PHE A 39 -19.20 -8.35 -10.37
CA PHE A 39 -19.82 -7.17 -9.78
C PHE A 39 -18.89 -5.96 -9.88
N ALA A 40 -17.61 -6.10 -9.48
CA ALA A 40 -16.62 -5.04 -9.58
C ALA A 40 -16.51 -4.51 -11.03
N SER A 41 -16.49 -5.42 -12.00
CA SER A 41 -16.50 -5.09 -13.44
C SER A 41 -17.73 -4.31 -13.87
N LYS A 42 -18.93 -4.71 -13.41
CA LYS A 42 -20.19 -4.02 -13.73
C LYS A 42 -20.25 -2.59 -13.21
N VAL A 43 -19.54 -2.27 -12.12
CA VAL A 43 -19.49 -0.92 -11.55
C VAL A 43 -18.30 -0.09 -12.03
N GLY A 44 -17.57 -0.56 -13.05
CA GLY A 44 -16.51 0.19 -13.71
C GLY A 44 -15.11 0.01 -13.11
N LEU A 45 -14.90 -1.00 -12.27
CA LEU A 45 -13.57 -1.43 -11.82
C LEU A 45 -13.07 -2.54 -12.74
N ASN A 46 -11.76 -2.67 -12.98
CA ASN A 46 -11.24 -3.79 -13.80
C ASN A 46 -11.06 -5.09 -12.98
N GLY A 47 -12.01 -5.43 -12.11
CA GLY A 47 -11.91 -6.53 -11.14
C GLY A 47 -11.81 -6.03 -9.69
N VAL A 48 -11.81 -6.98 -8.74
CA VAL A 48 -11.90 -6.65 -7.31
C VAL A 48 -10.76 -5.76 -6.83
N ILE A 49 -11.06 -4.96 -5.81
CA ILE A 49 -10.08 -4.12 -5.11
C ILE A 49 -10.03 -4.49 -3.64
N ALA A 50 -8.89 -4.29 -2.98
CA ALA A 50 -8.79 -4.44 -1.54
C ALA A 50 -9.57 -3.33 -0.82
N HIS A 51 -10.02 -3.62 0.41
CA HIS A 51 -10.66 -2.65 1.29
C HIS A 51 -9.70 -1.50 1.60
N GLY A 52 -10.16 -0.25 1.55
CA GLY A 52 -9.32 0.88 1.97
C GLY A 52 -8.85 0.76 3.42
N MET A 53 -9.71 0.19 4.29
CA MET A 53 -9.37 -0.06 5.69
C MET A 53 -8.36 -1.21 5.88
N LEU A 54 -8.17 -2.10 4.89
CA LEU A 54 -7.10 -3.10 4.93
C LEU A 54 -5.73 -2.43 4.75
N SER A 55 -5.58 -1.55 3.74
CA SER A 55 -4.31 -0.84 3.52
C SER A 55 -3.99 0.15 4.64
N PHE A 56 -5.00 0.87 5.14
CA PHE A 56 -4.82 1.72 6.32
C PHE A 56 -4.48 0.90 7.57
N GLY A 57 -5.05 -0.31 7.72
CA GLY A 57 -4.72 -1.24 8.80
C GLY A 57 -3.24 -1.60 8.86
N TYR A 58 -2.59 -1.87 7.71
CA TYR A 58 -1.14 -2.06 7.65
C TYR A 58 -0.39 -0.81 8.13
N GLY A 59 -0.80 0.38 7.69
CA GLY A 59 -0.18 1.63 8.10
C GLY A 59 -0.31 1.89 9.61
N ALA A 60 -1.50 1.64 10.17
CA ALA A 60 -1.76 1.75 11.60
C ALA A 60 -0.91 0.77 12.42
N HIS A 61 -0.74 -0.46 11.94
CA HIS A 61 0.14 -1.46 12.56
C HIS A 61 1.59 -0.98 12.59
N HIS A 62 2.12 -0.51 11.45
CA HIS A 62 3.49 0.02 11.38
C HIS A 62 3.73 1.28 12.20
N LEU A 63 2.72 2.16 12.32
CA LEU A 63 2.79 3.31 13.24
C LEU A 63 2.84 2.87 14.70
N ASN A 64 2.13 1.79 15.07
CA ASN A 64 2.20 1.23 16.41
C ASN A 64 3.58 0.60 16.68
N ASP A 65 4.09 -0.22 15.75
CA ASP A 65 5.43 -0.81 15.87
C ASP A 65 6.51 0.29 16.03
N PHE A 66 6.43 1.34 15.21
CA PHE A 66 7.35 2.48 15.32
C PHE A 66 7.21 3.21 16.67
N ALA A 67 6.00 3.33 17.22
CA ALA A 67 5.81 3.88 18.56
C ALA A 67 6.50 3.02 19.63
N GLU A 68 6.34 1.70 19.56
CA GLU A 68 6.98 0.76 20.49
C GLU A 68 8.52 0.79 20.38
N GLU A 69 9.06 0.84 19.15
CA GLU A 69 10.51 1.02 18.88
C GLU A 69 11.06 2.31 19.53
N CYS A 70 10.22 3.34 19.68
CA CYS A 70 10.57 4.60 20.33
C CYS A 70 10.31 4.63 21.84
N ASN A 71 9.90 3.51 22.45
CA ASN A 71 9.37 3.43 23.81
C ASN A 71 8.16 4.35 24.07
N GLY A 72 7.39 4.64 23.02
CA GLY A 72 6.23 5.51 23.08
C GLY A 72 4.91 4.77 22.88
N GLN A 73 3.83 5.56 22.80
CA GLN A 73 2.47 5.10 22.56
C GLN A 73 1.83 5.88 21.40
N LEU A 74 1.26 5.17 20.43
CA LEU A 74 0.42 5.78 19.39
C LEU A 74 -0.89 6.28 20.02
N ILE A 75 -1.13 7.59 20.01
CA ILE A 75 -2.29 8.22 20.67
C ILE A 75 -3.33 8.75 19.69
N ASN A 76 -2.95 8.98 18.43
CA ASN A 76 -3.87 9.41 17.39
C ASN A 76 -3.32 9.04 16.02
N LEU A 77 -4.20 8.76 15.08
CA LEU A 77 -3.86 8.47 13.69
C LEU A 77 -5.06 8.76 12.78
N GLY A 78 -4.77 9.02 11.51
CA GLY A 78 -5.78 9.17 10.49
C GLY A 78 -5.18 9.10 9.10
N CYS A 79 -6.04 8.94 8.09
CA CYS A 79 -5.62 9.03 6.69
C CYS A 79 -6.71 9.55 5.76
N GLU A 80 -6.25 10.05 4.63
CA GLU A 80 -7.06 10.26 3.44
C GLU A 80 -6.75 9.13 2.45
N MET A 81 -7.77 8.38 2.06
CA MET A 81 -7.67 7.37 1.01
C MET A 81 -7.65 8.07 -0.36
N ARG A 82 -6.57 7.86 -1.11
CA ARG A 82 -6.28 8.57 -2.37
C ARG A 82 -6.23 7.65 -3.59
N GLY A 83 -6.09 6.34 -3.39
CA GLY A 83 -5.99 5.37 -4.48
C GLY A 83 -6.44 3.97 -4.07
N MET A 84 -6.67 3.13 -5.08
CA MET A 84 -7.08 1.73 -4.89
C MET A 84 -5.85 0.82 -4.77
N VAL A 85 -5.98 -0.19 -3.91
CA VAL A 85 -5.07 -1.33 -3.83
C VAL A 85 -5.71 -2.50 -4.55
N ARG A 86 -4.94 -3.19 -5.38
CA ARG A 86 -5.40 -4.36 -6.15
C ARG A 86 -4.74 -5.66 -5.68
N PRO A 87 -5.32 -6.83 -6.00
CA PRO A 87 -4.62 -8.09 -5.84
C PRO A 87 -3.24 -8.06 -6.53
N GLY A 88 -2.20 -8.58 -5.88
CA GLY A 88 -0.82 -8.53 -6.35
C GLY A 88 -0.04 -7.28 -5.94
N ASP A 89 -0.70 -6.23 -5.43
CA ASP A 89 -0.02 -5.04 -4.95
C ASP A 89 0.80 -5.32 -3.69
N TRP A 90 1.99 -4.76 -3.65
CA TRP A 90 2.75 -4.55 -2.42
C TRP A 90 2.41 -3.16 -1.85
N ILE A 91 2.37 -3.01 -0.54
CA ILE A 91 2.12 -1.73 0.12
C ILE A 91 3.43 -1.21 0.71
N LEU A 92 3.85 -0.04 0.27
CA LEU A 92 5.04 0.66 0.74
C LEU A 92 4.60 1.74 1.71
N THR A 93 4.80 1.52 3.01
CA THR A 93 4.44 2.46 4.07
C THR A 93 5.68 3.25 4.49
N HIS A 94 5.73 4.52 4.10
CA HIS A 94 6.75 5.47 4.55
C HIS A 94 6.26 6.22 5.78
N ILE A 95 7.03 6.21 6.85
CA ILE A 95 6.76 6.93 8.10
C ILE A 95 7.87 7.95 8.29
N THR A 96 7.51 9.21 8.50
CA THR A 96 8.47 10.32 8.71
C THR A 96 8.10 11.13 9.94
N VAL A 97 9.06 11.36 10.83
CA VAL A 97 8.90 12.31 11.95
C VAL A 97 9.01 13.73 11.40
N LYS A 98 7.91 14.50 11.41
CA LYS A 98 7.84 15.86 10.87
C LYS A 98 8.14 16.93 11.91
N ALA A 99 7.75 16.68 13.16
CA ALA A 99 7.98 17.57 14.27
C ALA A 99 8.06 16.79 15.58
N ILE A 100 8.72 17.40 16.57
CA ILE A 100 8.76 16.94 17.96
C ILE A 100 8.33 18.13 18.80
N ASN A 101 7.16 18.02 19.43
CA ASN A 101 6.55 19.05 20.27
C ASN A 101 6.42 18.47 21.68
N ASP A 102 7.29 18.89 22.59
CA ASP A 102 7.42 18.32 23.94
C ASP A 102 7.62 16.78 23.90
N ASP A 103 6.64 16.03 24.41
CA ASP A 103 6.61 14.55 24.44
C ASP A 103 5.91 13.95 23.21
N ILE A 104 5.49 14.75 22.22
CA ILE A 104 4.72 14.30 21.06
C ILE A 104 5.55 14.34 19.78
N LEU A 105 5.70 13.18 19.14
CA LEU A 105 6.15 13.05 17.76
C LEU A 105 4.94 13.25 16.82
N GLU A 106 5.06 14.18 15.88
CA GLU A 106 4.11 14.33 14.78
C GLU A 106 4.63 13.59 13.55
N ILE A 107 3.83 12.64 13.09
CA ILE A 107 4.21 11.68 12.06
C ILE A 107 3.44 11.95 10.77
N GLU A 108 4.14 11.96 9.65
CA GLU A 108 3.56 11.81 8.32
C GLU A 108 3.68 10.34 7.89
N MET A 109 2.59 9.78 7.40
CA MET A 109 2.55 8.45 6.82
C MET A 109 2.14 8.56 5.36
N ILE A 110 2.95 8.05 4.42
CA ILE A 110 2.59 7.95 3.01
C ILE A 110 2.59 6.48 2.63
N GLN A 111 1.47 5.99 2.13
CA GLN A 111 1.39 4.64 1.58
C GLN A 111 1.23 4.69 0.08
N ASN A 112 2.13 4.01 -0.63
CA ASN A 112 2.02 3.75 -2.05
C ASN A 112 1.74 2.26 -2.28
N SER A 113 0.94 1.93 -3.29
CA SER A 113 0.88 0.56 -3.79
C SER A 113 1.84 0.39 -4.96
N LYS A 114 2.57 -0.72 -4.94
CA LYS A 114 3.49 -1.17 -5.98
C LYS A 114 2.91 -2.41 -6.64
N MET A 115 2.44 -2.25 -7.86
CA MET A 115 1.74 -3.27 -8.65
C MET A 115 2.65 -3.81 -9.75
N PRO A 116 3.19 -5.03 -9.62
CA PRO A 116 4.00 -5.66 -10.66
C PRO A 116 3.24 -5.79 -11.99
N LEU A 117 3.92 -5.53 -13.12
CA LEU A 117 3.34 -5.62 -14.47
C LEU A 117 4.04 -6.69 -15.31
N LYS A 118 5.37 -6.64 -15.37
CA LYS A 118 6.19 -7.65 -16.06
C LYS A 118 7.60 -7.72 -15.49
N LEU A 119 8.25 -8.86 -15.67
CA LEU A 119 9.67 -9.05 -15.39
C LEU A 119 10.41 -9.39 -16.69
N GLU A 120 11.50 -8.69 -16.95
CA GLU A 120 12.32 -8.88 -18.14
C GLU A 120 13.75 -9.25 -17.75
N LYS A 121 14.32 -10.26 -18.42
CA LYS A 121 15.71 -10.69 -18.21
C LYS A 121 16.36 -10.95 -19.57
N ASP A 122 17.56 -10.40 -19.76
CA ASP A 122 18.32 -10.53 -21.02
C ASP A 122 17.51 -10.11 -22.27
N GLY A 123 16.70 -9.05 -22.14
CA GLY A 123 15.85 -8.54 -23.20
C GLY A 123 14.63 -9.39 -23.54
N LYS A 124 14.28 -10.38 -22.70
CA LYS A 124 13.08 -11.20 -22.85
C LYS A 124 12.14 -11.04 -21.67
N GLN A 125 10.85 -10.89 -21.93
CA GLN A 125 9.83 -10.97 -20.88
C GLN A 125 9.73 -12.40 -20.38
N ILE A 126 10.03 -12.60 -19.10
CA ILE A 126 10.02 -13.92 -18.45
C ILE A 126 8.78 -14.12 -17.58
N GLU A 127 8.11 -13.02 -17.18
CA GLU A 127 6.87 -13.08 -16.40
C GLU A 127 5.93 -11.95 -16.80
N THR A 128 4.63 -12.24 -16.79
CA THR A 128 3.53 -11.30 -16.97
C THR A 128 2.64 -11.42 -15.74
N PHE A 129 2.34 -10.30 -15.08
CA PHE A 129 1.48 -10.29 -13.89
C PHE A 129 0.04 -9.97 -14.26
N GLU A 130 -0.92 -10.39 -13.41
CA GLU A 130 -2.38 -10.22 -13.64
C GLU A 130 -2.73 -8.78 -14.05
N ALA A 131 -2.10 -7.79 -13.42
CA ALA A 131 -2.32 -6.38 -13.71
C ALA A 131 -2.05 -5.99 -15.17
N LEU A 132 -1.01 -6.56 -15.79
CA LEU A 132 -0.71 -6.32 -17.20
C LEU A 132 -1.66 -7.12 -18.10
N GLU A 133 -1.95 -8.38 -17.76
CA GLU A 133 -2.89 -9.22 -18.52
C GLU A 133 -4.31 -8.65 -18.57
N LYS A 134 -4.76 -8.04 -17.47
CA LYS A 134 -6.09 -7.47 -17.31
C LYS A 134 -6.18 -6.00 -17.70
N GLY A 135 -5.07 -5.36 -18.05
CA GLY A 135 -5.04 -3.94 -18.42
C GLY A 135 -5.47 -3.01 -17.28
N TRP A 136 -4.93 -3.23 -16.07
CA TRP A 136 -5.30 -2.45 -14.88
C TRP A 136 -4.69 -1.05 -14.84
N VAL A 137 -3.66 -0.79 -15.64
CA VAL A 137 -3.06 0.54 -15.76
C VAL A 137 -3.78 1.32 -16.84
N SER A 138 -4.44 2.41 -16.45
CA SER A 138 -5.11 3.29 -17.42
C SER A 138 -4.13 4.17 -18.19
N GLU A 139 -4.60 4.82 -19.26
CA GLU A 139 -3.82 5.81 -20.01
C GLU A 139 -3.37 7.00 -19.14
N LYS A 140 -4.11 7.28 -18.05
CA LYS A 140 -3.81 8.38 -17.12
C LYS A 140 -2.77 8.01 -16.05
N GLU A 141 -2.37 6.74 -15.98
CA GLU A 141 -1.43 6.22 -14.98
C GLU A 141 -0.08 5.83 -15.60
N GLN A 142 0.16 6.21 -16.86
CA GLN A 142 1.40 5.88 -17.56
C GLN A 142 2.64 6.55 -16.92
N ASP A 143 2.45 7.72 -16.31
CA ASP A 143 3.47 8.45 -15.54
C ASP A 143 3.79 7.78 -14.19
N LEU A 144 2.95 6.83 -13.75
CA LEU A 144 3.15 6.05 -12.53
C LEU A 144 3.92 4.75 -12.78
N ILE A 145 4.24 4.42 -14.04
CA ILE A 145 5.02 3.24 -14.39
C ILE A 145 6.50 3.50 -14.09
N LYS A 146 7.10 2.59 -13.35
CA LYS A 146 8.51 2.60 -12.97
C LYS A 146 9.17 1.29 -13.34
N THR A 147 10.49 1.31 -13.39
CA THR A 147 11.33 0.13 -13.52
C THR A 147 12.36 0.09 -12.40
N GLU A 148 12.74 -1.11 -11.98
CA GLU A 148 13.88 -1.33 -11.09
C GLU A 148 14.62 -2.60 -11.47
N GLU A 149 15.93 -2.60 -11.22
CA GLU A 149 16.75 -3.80 -11.35
C GLU A 149 16.60 -4.67 -10.11
N THR A 150 16.29 -5.95 -10.32
CA THR A 150 16.21 -6.97 -9.28
C THR A 150 17.21 -8.08 -9.57
N GLU A 151 17.45 -8.98 -8.60
CA GLU A 151 18.24 -10.19 -8.83
C GLU A 151 17.69 -11.09 -9.97
N ASN A 152 16.40 -10.95 -10.28
CA ASN A 152 15.69 -11.76 -11.27
C ASN A 152 15.52 -11.04 -12.63
N GLY A 153 16.01 -9.81 -12.77
CA GLY A 153 15.88 -8.99 -13.97
C GLY A 153 15.23 -7.62 -13.70
N THR A 154 14.87 -6.91 -14.77
CA THR A 154 14.21 -5.60 -14.69
C THR A 154 12.72 -5.79 -14.43
N LEU A 155 12.25 -5.40 -13.25
CA LEU A 155 10.83 -5.38 -12.90
C LEU A 155 10.21 -4.08 -13.40
N THR A 156 9.14 -4.18 -14.19
CA THR A 156 8.26 -3.05 -14.51
C THR A 156 7.03 -3.10 -13.60
N TYR A 157 6.69 -2.00 -12.95
CA TYR A 157 5.58 -1.91 -12.01
C TYR A 157 4.90 -0.54 -12.06
N ARG A 158 3.63 -0.46 -11.63
CA ARG A 158 2.96 0.81 -11.33
C ARG A 158 3.14 1.13 -9.85
N GLU A 159 3.57 2.35 -9.53
CA GLU A 159 3.55 2.83 -8.15
C GLU A 159 2.60 4.01 -8.00
N ALA A 160 1.55 3.87 -7.19
CA ALA A 160 0.62 4.99 -6.95
C ALA A 160 0.34 5.21 -5.47
N LEU A 161 0.07 6.46 -5.13
CA LEU A 161 -0.36 6.88 -3.82
C LEU A 161 -1.72 6.25 -3.46
N VAL A 162 -1.79 5.54 -2.34
CA VAL A 162 -3.02 4.96 -1.83
C VAL A 162 -3.52 5.63 -0.56
N ASN A 163 -2.65 6.03 0.36
CA ASN A 163 -3.04 6.77 1.57
C ASN A 163 -2.08 7.92 1.85
N LYS A 164 -2.64 9.08 2.23
CA LYS A 164 -1.92 10.15 2.94
C LYS A 164 -2.39 10.15 4.38
N GLY A 165 -1.56 9.67 5.28
CA GLY A 165 -1.85 9.54 6.69
C GLY A 165 -0.97 10.39 7.58
N TRP A 166 -1.33 10.37 8.85
CA TRP A 166 -0.60 11.03 9.92
C TRP A 166 -0.78 10.24 11.22
N GLY A 167 0.13 10.47 12.17
CA GLY A 167 0.09 9.88 13.50
C GLY A 167 0.62 10.84 14.55
N LYS A 168 0.22 10.62 15.80
CA LYS A 168 0.81 11.26 16.98
C LYS A 168 1.27 10.17 17.94
N ILE A 169 2.55 10.19 18.29
CA ILE A 169 3.16 9.24 19.22
C ILE A 169 3.64 10.02 20.43
N ARG A 170 3.26 9.58 21.63
CA ARG A 170 3.80 10.11 22.89
C ARG A 170 5.01 9.28 23.29
N ILE A 171 6.17 9.89 23.53
CA ILE A 171 7.40 9.25 23.99
C ILE A 171 7.75 9.60 25.43
#